data_AF-A0A970KM54-F1
#
_entry.id   AF-A0A970KM54-F1
#
_cell.length_a   1.000
_cell.length_b   1.000
_cell.length_c   1.000
_cell.angle_alpha   90.00
_cell.angle_beta   90.00
_cell.angle_gamma   90.00
#
_symmetry.space_group_name_H-M   'P 1'
#
loop_
_entity.id
_entity.type
_entity.pdbx_description
1 polymer ?
#
loop_
_entity_poly.entity_id
_entity_poly.type
_entity_poly.pdbx_seq_one_letter_code
_entity_poly.pdbx_strand_id
1 'polypeptide(L)' 'MQADKEKVYRLLKTARGQIDGLIKMVEEDRYCIDISTQLLATQAILRRVNKE' A
#
# COMPACT_ATOMS: atom_id res chain seq x y z
N MET A 1 -10.73 11.35 -19.04
CA MET A 1 -9.37 10.98 -19.45
C MET A 1 -9.16 9.53 -19.03
N GLN A 2 -8.59 8.68 -19.88
CA GLN A 2 -8.32 7.29 -19.52
C GLN A 2 -7.04 7.25 -18.68
N ALA A 3 -7.09 6.62 -17.50
CA ALA A 3 -5.92 6.50 -16.64
C ALA A 3 -4.80 5.72 -17.35
N ASP A 4 -3.53 6.06 -17.07
CA ASP A 4 -2.39 5.29 -17.53
C ASP A 4 -2.41 3.90 -16.88
N LYS A 5 -2.88 2.91 -17.65
CA LYS A 5 -3.07 1.54 -17.21
C LYS A 5 -1.78 0.95 -16.63
N GLU A 6 -0.63 1.19 -17.25
CA GLU A 6 0.63 0.62 -16.78
C GLU A 6 1.06 1.24 -15.45
N LYS A 7 0.92 2.55 -15.33
CA LYS A 7 1.24 3.29 -14.11
C LYS A 7 0.34 2.88 -12.94
N VAL A 8 -0.98 2.86 -13.16
CA VAL A 8 -1.97 2.41 -12.17
C VAL A 8 -1.68 0.97 -11.74
N TYR A 9 -1.42 0.08 -12.70
CA TYR A 9 -1.15 -1.32 -12.41
C TYR A 9 0.12 -1.52 -11.58
N ARG A 10 1.20 -0.77 -11.87
CA ARG A 10 2.44 -0.80 -11.07
C ARG A 10 2.22 -0.33 -9.64
N LEU A 11 1.52 0.79 -9.45
CA LEU A 11 1.21 1.32 -8.11
C LEU A 11 0.35 0.35 -7.29
N LEU A 12 -0.67 -0.26 -7.90
CA LEU A 12 -1.49 -1.27 -7.23
C LEU A 12 -0.69 -2.53 -6.85
N LYS A 13 0.25 -2.97 -7.69
CA LYS A 13 1.17 -4.07 -7.33
C LYS A 13 2.03 -3.73 -6.12
N THR A 14 2.53 -2.49 -6.02
CA THR A 14 3.29 -2.04 -4.86
C THR A 14 2.42 -2.02 -3.61
N ALA A 15 1.21 -1.45 -3.68
CA ALA A 15 0.28 -1.43 -2.55
C ALA A 15 -0.06 -2.84 -2.06
N ARG A 16 -0.26 -3.81 -2.97
CA ARG A 16 -0.48 -5.21 -2.61
C ARG A 16 0.68 -5.79 -1.79
N GLY A 17 1.93 -5.58 -2.22
CA GLY A 17 3.10 -6.06 -1.46
C GLY A 17 3.23 -5.42 -0.08
N GLN A 18 2.80 -4.16 0.08
CA GLN A 18 2.75 -3.52 1.40
C GLN A 18 1.63 -4.09 2.28
N ILE A 19 0.47 -4.43 1.71
CA ILE A 19 -0.61 -5.13 2.42
C ILE A 19 -0.14 -6.51 2.89
N ASP A 20 0.53 -7.27 2.04
CA ASP A 20 1.10 -8.57 2.40
C ASP A 20 2.09 -8.43 3.58
N GLY A 21 2.93 -7.38 3.55
CA GLY A 21 3.83 -7.05 4.65
C GLY A 21 3.10 -6.67 5.94
N LEU A 22 2.03 -5.88 5.86
CA LEU A 22 1.20 -5.50 7.01
C LEU A 22 0.55 -6.71 7.68
N ILE A 23 0.02 -7.65 6.88
CA ILE A 23 -0.55 -8.89 7.40
C ILE A 23 0.52 -9.65 8.19
N LYS A 24 1.71 -9.83 7.62
CA LYS A 24 2.83 -10.49 8.30
C LYS A 24 3.23 -9.77 9.60
N MET A 25 3.24 -8.44 9.62
CA MET A 25 3.54 -7.69 10.84
C MET A 25 2.51 -7.95 11.95
N VAL A 26 1.23 -8.12 11.61
CA VAL A 26 0.19 -8.49 12.57
C VAL A 26 0.38 -9.93 13.04
N GLU A 27 0.68 -10.86 12.14
CA GLU A 27 0.97 -12.26 12.48
C GLU A 27 2.20 -12.40 13.41
N GLU A 28 3.18 -11.51 13.26
CA GLU A 28 4.40 -11.45 14.08
C GLU A 28 4.23 -10.63 15.38
N ASP A 29 3.00 -10.19 15.71
CA ASP A 29 2.69 -9.35 16.89
C ASP A 29 3.59 -8.11 17.01
N ARG A 30 3.87 -7.46 15.86
CA ARG A 30 4.68 -6.24 15.80
C ARG A 30 3.99 -5.09 16.52
N TYR A 31 4.79 -4.15 17.02
CA TYR A 31 4.28 -2.97 17.71
C TYR A 31 3.33 -2.15 16.81
N CYS A 32 2.19 -1.75 17.37
CA CYS A 32 1.12 -1.11 16.62
C CYS A 32 1.54 0.20 15.92
N ILE A 33 2.52 0.93 16.47
CA ILE A 33 3.04 2.15 15.85
C ILE A 33 3.83 1.85 14.57
N ASP A 34 4.55 0.72 14.51
CA ASP A 34 5.26 0.31 13.30
C ASP A 34 4.26 -0.10 12.22
N ILE A 35 3.23 -0.87 12.60
CA ILE A 35 2.13 -1.28 11.71
C ILE A 35 1.42 -0.04 11.16
N SER A 36 1.07 0.91 12.03
CA SER A 36 0.42 2.17 11.65
C SER A 36 1.26 2.97 10.66
N THR A 37 2.58 3.02 10.87
CA THR A 37 3.50 3.71 9.95
C THR A 37 3.49 3.08 8.55
N GLN A 38 3.53 1.75 8.45
CA GLN A 38 3.45 1.05 7.17
C GLN A 38 2.06 1.15 6.52
N LEU A 39 1.00 1.20 7.33
CA LEU A 39 -0.37 1.40 6.86
C LEU A 39 -0.53 2.77 6.19
N LEU A 40 0.02 3.82 6.80
CA LEU A 40 0.02 5.18 6.23
C LEU A 40 0.78 5.25 4.90
N ALA A 41 1.90 4.54 4.78
CA ALA A 41 2.63 4.43 3.51
C ALA A 41 1.78 3.77 2.41
N THR A 42 1.07 2.70 2.75
CA THR A 42 0.13 2.02 1.83
C THR A 42 -1.00 2.93 1.38
N GLN A 43 -1.60 3.67 2.32
CA GLN A 43 -2.64 4.65 2.01
C GLN A 43 -2.13 5.76 1.09
N ALA A 44 -0.89 6.21 1.24
CA ALA A 44 -0.31 7.22 0.35
C ALA A 44 -0.21 6.73 -1.10
N ILE A 45 0.15 5.45 -1.32
CA ILE A 45 0.16 4.85 -2.66
C ILE A 45 -1.24 4.78 -3.24
N LEU A 46 -2.23 4.32 -2.47
CA LEU A 46 -3.62 4.24 -2.94
C LEU A 46 -4.19 5.63 -3.28
N ARG A 47 -3.87 6.65 -2.49
CA ARG A 47 -4.22 8.05 -2.79
C ARG A 47 -3.58 8.52 -4.09
N ARG A 48 -2.36 8.06 -4.41
CA ARG A 48 -1.71 8.37 -5.69
C ARG A 48 -2.45 7.70 -6.84
N VAL A 49 -2.81 6.42 -6.72
CA VAL A 49 -3.60 5.70 -7.74
C VAL A 49 -4.88 6.44 -8.07
N ASN A 50 -5.60 6.96 -7.07
CA ASN A 50 -6.85 7.68 -7.27
C ASN A 50 -6.70 9.04 -7.99
N LYS A 51 -5.47 9.54 -8.16
CA LYS A 51 -5.15 10.80 -8.84
C LYS A 51 -4.64 10.60 -10.28
N GLU A 52 -4.34 9.35 -10.67
CA GLU A 52 -3.91 8.99 -12.03
C GLU A 52 -5.12 8.78 -12.96
#